data_AF-A0A9E2MS16-F1
#
_entry.id   AF-A0A9E2MS16-F1
#
_cell.length_a   1.000
_cell.length_b   1.000
_cell.length_c   1.000
_cell.angle_alpha   90.00
_cell.angle_beta   90.00
_cell.angle_gamma   90.00
#
_symmetry.space_group_name_H-M   'P 1'
#
loop_
_entity.id
_entity.type
_entity.pdbx_description
1 polymer ?
#
loop_
_entity_poly.entity_id
_entity_poly.type
_entity_poly.pdbx_seq_one_letter_code
_entity_poly.pdbx_strand_id
1 'polypeptide(L)' 'MGAVPKNKITRTERGKRRQGNRPSLKKNLAQTSIPLHKKGLVAQIFKTIGLKE' A
#
# COMPACT_ATOMS: atom_id res chain seq x y z
N MET A 1 9.67 30.13 -5.28
CA MET A 1 8.48 29.67 -6.00
C MET A 1 8.82 29.70 -7.49
N GLY A 2 9.09 28.53 -8.09
CA GLY A 2 9.67 28.41 -9.43
C GLY A 2 8.67 28.69 -10.56
N ALA A 3 9.17 28.66 -11.80
CA ALA A 3 8.40 28.94 -13.00
C ALA A 3 7.09 28.13 -13.06
N VAL A 4 6.00 28.82 -13.38
CA VAL A 4 4.68 28.20 -13.56
C VAL A 4 4.59 27.53 -14.93
N PRO A 5 3.89 26.38 -15.03
CA PRO A 5 3.71 25.71 -16.31
C PRO A 5 2.86 26.58 -17.24
N LYS A 6 3.34 26.77 -18.47
CA LYS A 6 2.60 27.49 -19.53
C LYS A 6 1.30 26.78 -19.89
N ASN A 7 1.32 25.44 -19.95
CA ASN A 7 0.19 24.60 -20.37
C ASN A 7 -0.03 23.42 -19.41
N LYS A 8 -1.29 22.92 -19.38
CA LYS A 8 -1.65 21.70 -18.64
C LYS A 8 -1.03 20.47 -19.31
N ILE A 9 -0.33 19.66 -18.53
CA ILE A 9 0.23 18.38 -18.98
C ILE A 9 -0.89 17.41 -19.38
N THR A 10 -0.70 16.74 -20.51
CA THR A 10 -1.64 15.76 -21.06
C THR A 10 -1.80 14.53 -20.15
N ARG A 11 -2.92 13.81 -20.29
CA ARG A 11 -3.19 12.61 -19.47
C ARG A 11 -2.11 11.54 -19.67
N THR A 12 -1.63 11.37 -20.90
CA THR A 12 -0.63 10.37 -21.28
C THR A 12 0.73 10.68 -20.66
N GLU A 13 1.23 11.91 -20.78
CA GLU A 13 2.50 12.34 -20.19
C GLU A 13 2.48 12.28 -18.66
N ARG A 14 1.36 12.68 -18.05
CA ARG A 14 1.14 12.54 -16.61
C ARG A 14 1.19 11.08 -16.18
N GLY A 15 0.58 10.19 -16.96
CA GLY A 15 0.63 8.74 -16.73
C GLY A 15 2.06 8.21 -16.75
N LYS A 16 2.84 8.53 -17.78
CA LYS A 16 4.25 8.13 -17.91
C LYS A 16 5.09 8.59 -16.71
N ARG A 17 4.93 9.85 -16.27
CA ARG A 17 5.64 10.38 -15.09
C ARG A 17 5.24 9.68 -13.79
N ARG A 18 3.97 9.29 -13.65
CA ARG A 18 3.47 8.60 -12.44
C ARG A 18 3.83 7.11 -12.39
N GLN A 19 4.08 6.47 -13.53
CA GLN A 19 4.41 5.05 -13.58
C GLN A 19 5.72 4.71 -12.86
N GLY A 20 6.72 5.59 -12.93
CA GLY A 20 8.01 5.39 -12.27
C GLY A 20 8.01 5.58 -10.76
N ASN A 21 6.96 6.19 -10.17
CA ASN A 21 6.91 6.52 -8.74
C ASN A 21 5.98 5.56 -7.97
N ARG A 22 6.17 4.26 -8.15
CA ARG A 22 5.45 3.23 -7.38
C ARG A 22 6.42 2.61 -6.36
N PRO A 23 6.16 2.76 -5.04
CA PRO A 23 6.98 2.08 -4.06
C PRO A 23 6.83 0.57 -4.24
N SER A 24 7.96 -0.15 -4.30
CA SER A 24 8.00 -1.62 -4.34
C SER A 24 7.65 -2.17 -2.95
N LEU A 25 6.38 -2.07 -2.56
CA LEU A 25 5.88 -2.66 -1.33
C LEU A 25 5.67 -4.17 -1.55
N LYS A 26 6.69 -4.96 -1.23
CA LYS A 26 6.57 -6.43 -1.22
C LYS A 26 6.04 -6.87 0.14
N LYS A 27 4.97 -7.66 0.14
CA LYS A 27 4.53 -8.35 1.36
C LYS A 27 5.58 -9.40 1.72
N ASN A 28 6.10 -9.34 2.95
CA ASN A 28 7.05 -10.34 3.44
C ASN A 28 6.31 -11.66 3.70
N LEU A 29 6.34 -12.58 2.73
CA LEU A 29 5.66 -13.87 2.81
C LEU A 29 6.17 -14.75 3.96
N ALA A 30 7.42 -14.53 4.42
CA ALA A 30 8.00 -15.27 5.54
C ALA A 30 7.41 -14.88 6.90
N GLN A 31 6.82 -13.68 7.03
CA GLN A 31 6.26 -13.19 8.29
C GLN A 31 4.73 -13.23 8.35
N THR A 32 4.03 -13.41 7.23
CA THR A 32 2.58 -13.21 7.16
C THR A 32 1.73 -14.47 7.29
N SER A 33 2.31 -15.67 7.33
CA SER A 33 1.52 -16.90 7.44
C SER A 33 1.28 -17.28 8.91
N ILE A 34 0.11 -16.90 9.42
CA ILE A 34 -0.40 -17.46 10.68
C ILE A 34 -0.77 -18.93 10.41
N PRO A 35 -0.23 -19.90 11.16
CA PRO A 35 -0.62 -21.31 11.04
C PRO A 35 -2.13 -21.48 11.18
N LEU A 36 -2.72 -22.41 10.40
CA LEU A 36 -4.19 -22.52 10.28
C LEU A 36 -4.90 -22.68 11.64
N HIS A 37 -4.34 -23.50 12.52
CA HIS A 37 -4.87 -23.75 13.88
C HIS A 37 -4.75 -22.54 14.83
N LYS A 38 -3.93 -21.53 14.49
CA LYS A 38 -3.74 -20.32 15.31
C LYS A 38 -4.56 -19.13 14.81
N LYS A 39 -5.23 -19.23 13.65
CA LYS A 39 -5.97 -18.11 13.05
C LYS A 39 -7.10 -17.59 13.95
N GLY A 40 -7.80 -18.48 14.66
CA GLY A 40 -8.89 -18.09 15.58
C GLY A 40 -8.38 -17.25 16.75
N LEU A 41 -7.31 -17.70 17.40
CA LEU A 41 -6.68 -16.98 18.51
C LEU A 41 -6.17 -15.60 18.08
N VAL A 42 -5.46 -15.53 16.95
CA VAL A 42 -4.93 -14.25 16.43
C VAL A 42 -6.07 -13.31 16.02
N ALA A 43 -7.16 -13.83 15.47
CA ALA A 43 -8.35 -13.03 15.16
C ALA A 43 -9.01 -12.46 16.42
N GLN A 44 -9.06 -13.25 17.52
CA GLN A 44 -9.56 -12.78 18.81
C GLN A 44 -8.67 -11.68 19.39
N ILE A 45 -7.35 -11.85 19.35
CA ILE A 45 -6.38 -10.84 19.81
C ILE A 45 -6.52 -9.54 19.01
N PHE A 46 -6.65 -9.60 17.68
CA PHE A 46 -6.83 -8.39 16.89
C PHE A 46 -8.18 -7.69 17.18
N LYS A 47 -9.23 -8.47 17.48
CA LYS A 47 -10.53 -7.93 17.89
C LYS A 47 -10.46 -7.23 19.25
N THR A 48 -9.74 -7.81 20.23
CA THR A 48 -9.62 -7.21 21.56
C THR A 48 -8.76 -5.94 21.57
N ILE A 49 -7.74 -5.86 20.71
CA ILE A 49 -6.86 -4.69 20.60
C ILE A 49 -7.48 -3.61 19.68
N GLY A 50 -8.60 -3.89 19.01
CA GLY A 50 -9.26 -2.94 18.10
C GLY A 50 -8.49 -2.71 16.80
N LEU A 51 -7.59 -3.63 16.44
CA LEU A 51 -6.77 -3.57 15.23
C LEU A 51 -7.44 -4.20 14.01
N LYS A 52 -8.66 -4.72 14.18
CA LYS A 52 -9.45 -5.34 13.12
C LYS A 52 -10.84 -4.69 13.07
N GLU A 53 -11.08 -3.96 11.99
CA GLU A 53 -12.43 -3.52 11.54
C GLU A 53 -13.27 -4.72 11.09
#